data_AF-A0A5A7XLF7-F1
#
_entry.id   AF-A0A5A7XLF7-F1
#
_cell.length_a   1.000
_cell.length_b   1.000
_cell.length_c   1.000
_cell.angle_alpha   90.00
_cell.angle_beta   90.00
_cell.angle_gamma   90.00
#
_symmetry.space_group_name_H-M   'P 1'
#
loop_
_entity.id
_entity.type
_entity.pdbx_description
1 polymer ?
#
loop_
_entity_poly.entity_id
_entity_poly.type
_entity_poly.pdbx_seq_one_letter_code
_entity_poly.pdbx_strand_id
1 'polypeptide(L)'
;MDIDYALRWHFVDATDGRPRQLRFRCTTENTTGQLLAVIADPHRDDSDDVLALTRPDVAQAAVDAALDGWHTWARLTDDTLNLTEIRRRIHAAGLD
;
A
#
# COMPACT_ATOMS: atom_id res chain seq x y z
N MET A 1 2.51 -7.08 13.87
CA MET A 1 3.17 -7.82 12.78
C MET A 1 2.80 -7.10 11.49
N ASP A 2 3.76 -6.75 10.65
CA ASP A 2 3.48 -6.08 9.37
C ASP A 2 3.63 -7.11 8.24
N ILE A 3 2.62 -7.21 7.39
CA ILE A 3 2.64 -8.03 6.17
C ILE A 3 3.08 -7.12 5.03
N ASP A 4 4.19 -7.46 4.39
CA ASP A 4 4.62 -6.78 3.17
C ASP A 4 3.86 -7.36 1.97
N TYR A 5 3.02 -6.53 1.35
CA TYR A 5 2.13 -6.96 0.27
C TYR A 5 2.84 -7.14 -1.06
N ALA A 6 4.05 -6.59 -1.20
CA ALA A 6 4.72 -6.50 -2.49
C ALA A 6 6.22 -6.25 -2.31
N LEU A 7 6.90 -7.22 -1.66
CA LEU A 7 8.33 -7.26 -1.28
C LEU A 7 9.36 -6.82 -2.35
N ARG A 8 8.95 -6.60 -3.60
CA ARG A 8 9.82 -6.17 -4.72
C ARG A 8 9.32 -4.98 -5.52
N TRP A 9 8.13 -4.46 -5.26
CA TRP A 9 7.52 -3.44 -6.11
C TRP A 9 7.61 -2.05 -5.50
N HIS A 10 7.82 -1.06 -6.37
CA HIS A 10 7.82 0.34 -6.00
C HIS A 10 6.46 0.97 -6.31
N PHE A 11 5.77 1.47 -5.30
CA PHE A 11 4.52 2.20 -5.46
C PHE A 11 4.84 3.69 -5.50
N VAL A 12 4.58 4.31 -6.64
CA VAL A 12 4.90 5.73 -6.87
C VAL A 12 3.61 6.52 -7.00
N ASP A 13 3.51 7.61 -6.24
CA ASP A 13 2.44 8.59 -6.42
C ASP A 13 2.88 9.61 -7.48
N ALA A 14 2.01 9.92 -8.45
CA ALA A 14 2.31 10.88 -9.51
C ALA A 14 2.54 12.31 -8.96
N THR A 15 2.09 12.58 -7.74
CA THR A 15 2.17 13.90 -7.11
C THR A 15 3.56 14.19 -6.53
N ASP A 16 4.29 13.18 -6.05
CA ASP A 16 5.60 13.35 -5.41
C ASP A 16 6.73 12.49 -6.00
N GLY A 17 6.40 11.50 -6.84
CA GLY A 17 7.37 10.63 -7.49
C GLY A 17 8.14 9.71 -6.54
N ARG A 18 7.75 9.62 -5.26
CA ARG A 18 8.51 8.89 -4.25
C ARG A 18 8.14 7.40 -4.24
N PRO A 19 9.13 6.48 -4.33
CA PRO A 19 8.86 5.05 -4.27
C PRO A 19 8.56 4.63 -2.84
N ARG A 20 7.39 4.04 -2.64
CA ARG A 20 6.91 3.49 -1.36
C ARG A 20 6.71 1.99 -1.46
N GLN A 21 6.74 1.31 -0.31
CA GLN A 21 6.34 -0.08 -0.15
C GLN A 21 4.94 -0.15 0.47
N LEU A 22 4.12 -1.10 0.03
CA LEU A 22 2.83 -1.38 0.68
C LEU A 22 3.01 -2.34 1.86
N ARG A 23 2.62 -1.90 3.04
CA ARG A 23 2.63 -2.70 4.27
C ARG A 23 1.26 -2.71 4.90
N PHE A 24 0.76 -3.90 5.20
CA PHE A 24 -0.44 -4.06 6.00
C PHE A 24 -0.03 -4.30 7.45
N ARG A 25 -0.32 -3.32 8.30
CA ARG A 25 -0.03 -3.37 9.72
C ARG A 25 -1.19 -4.06 10.43
N CYS A 26 -0.99 -5.31 10.85
CA CYS A 26 -2.02 -6.05 11.57
C CYS A 26 -2.18 -5.56 13.00
N THR A 27 -3.43 -5.57 13.48
CA THR A 27 -3.75 -5.53 14.90
C THR A 27 -3.44 -6.88 15.55
N THR A 28 -3.57 -6.97 16.88
CA THR A 28 -3.21 -8.14 17.70
C THR A 28 -3.84 -9.47 17.27
N GLU A 29 -4.95 -9.45 16.53
CA GLU A 29 -5.67 -10.66 16.08
C GLU A 29 -5.26 -11.12 14.67
N ASN A 30 -4.32 -10.44 14.00
CA ASN A 30 -3.81 -10.74 12.66
C ASN A 30 -4.85 -10.81 11.52
N THR A 31 -6.13 -10.48 11.76
CA THR A 31 -7.20 -10.53 10.76
C THR A 31 -7.67 -9.14 10.32
N THR A 32 -7.44 -8.13 11.15
CA THR A 32 -7.73 -6.73 10.86
C THR A 32 -6.46 -5.89 11.02
N GLY A 33 -6.46 -4.71 10.41
CA GLY A 33 -5.28 -3.87 10.38
C GLY A 33 -5.49 -2.63 9.54
N GLN A 34 -4.36 -2.11 9.04
CA GLN A 34 -4.33 -0.92 8.21
C GLN A 34 -3.32 -1.09 7.09
N LEU A 35 -3.72 -0.78 5.85
CA LEU A 35 -2.81 -0.69 4.73
C LEU A 35 -2.12 0.68 4.72
N LEU A 36 -0.80 0.64 4.65
CA LEU A 36 0.09 1.80 4.70
C LEU A 36 1.03 1.76 3.49
N ALA A 37 1.38 2.92 2.95
CA ALA A 37 2.50 3.09 2.03
C ALA A 37 3.66 3.73 2.79
N VAL A 38 4.83 3.08 2.81
CA VAL A 38 5.98 3.46 3.63
C VAL A 38 7.23 3.64 2.78
N ILE A 39 8.00 4.70 3.01
CA ILE A 39 9.37 4.80 2.48
C ILE A 39 10.29 4.00 3.40
N ALA A 40 10.59 2.76 2.99
CA ALA A 40 11.35 1.81 3.80
C ALA A 40 12.86 1.82 3.57
N ASP A 41 13.37 2.72 2.73
CA ASP A 41 14.80 2.86 2.47
C ASP A 41 15.46 3.67 3.61
N PRO A 42 16.31 3.04 4.45
CA PRO A 42 16.91 3.69 5.62
C PRO A 42 18.00 4.71 5.26
N HIS A 43 18.39 4.81 3.97
CA HIS A 43 19.43 5.73 3.51
C HIS A 43 18.87 7.05 2.98
N ARG A 44 17.54 7.23 2.99
CA ARG A 44 16.89 8.47 2.55
C ARG A 44 16.54 9.35 3.74
N ASP A 45 16.62 10.67 3.54
CA ASP A 45 16.20 11.66 4.55
C ASP A 45 14.69 11.62 4.85
N ASP A 46 13.88 11.07 3.93
CA ASP A 46 12.44 10.86 4.08
C ASP A 46 12.07 9.40 4.44
N SER A 47 13.03 8.64 4.98
CA SER A 47 12.76 7.32 5.55
C SER A 47 11.69 7.42 6.65
N ASP A 48 10.83 6.40 6.75
CA ASP A 48 9.69 6.35 7.68
C ASP A 48 8.54 7.31 7.38
N ASP A 49 8.50 7.97 6.21
CA ASP A 49 7.27 8.61 5.74
C ASP A 49 6.18 7.54 5.55
N VAL A 50 5.11 7.65 6.33
CA VAL A 50 3.97 6.73 6.34
C VAL A 50 2.75 7.45 5.82
N LEU A 51 2.20 6.94 4.72
CA LEU A 51 0.92 7.34 4.18
C LEU A 51 -0.12 6.24 4.47
N ALA A 52 -1.12 6.55 5.29
CA ALA A 52 -2.25 5.66 5.49
C ALA A 52 -3.11 5.59 4.20
N LEU A 53 -3.35 4.38 3.71
CA LEU A 53 -4.20 4.16 2.54
C LEU A 53 -5.62 3.75 2.93
N THR A 54 -5.76 2.98 4.02
CA THR A 54 -7.06 2.57 4.58
C THR A 54 -7.25 3.20 5.97
N ARG A 55 -8.50 3.20 6.46
CA ARG A 55 -8.77 3.38 7.88
C ARG A 55 -8.22 2.23 8.73
N PRO A 56 -8.07 2.42 10.05
CA PRO A 56 -7.74 1.34 10.98
C PRO A 56 -8.81 0.24 11.00
N ASP A 57 -8.45 -0.93 11.52
CA ASP A 57 -9.34 -2.08 11.75
C ASP A 57 -10.05 -2.61 10.49
N VAL A 58 -9.46 -2.42 9.31
CA VAL A 58 -9.96 -3.01 8.07
C VAL A 58 -9.56 -4.48 8.01
N ALA A 59 -10.49 -5.34 7.60
CA ALA A 59 -10.22 -6.75 7.39
C ALA A 59 -9.19 -6.95 6.27
N GLN A 60 -8.16 -7.78 6.51
CA GLN A 60 -7.13 -8.06 5.52
C GLN A 60 -7.73 -8.56 4.19
N ALA A 61 -8.72 -9.45 4.27
CA ALA A 61 -9.42 -9.99 3.10
C ALA A 61 -10.14 -8.90 2.26
N ALA A 62 -10.60 -7.80 2.88
CA ALA A 62 -11.19 -6.69 2.15
C ALA A 62 -10.13 -5.90 1.38
N VAL A 63 -8.94 -5.75 1.95
CA VAL A 63 -7.78 -5.17 1.24
C VAL A 63 -7.33 -6.07 0.10
N ASP A 64 -7.22 -7.39 0.33
CA ASP A 64 -6.88 -8.37 -0.71
C ASP A 64 -7.85 -8.29 -1.89
N ALA A 65 -9.15 -8.22 -1.61
CA ALA A 65 -10.18 -8.10 -2.64
C ALA A 65 -10.09 -6.76 -3.40
N ALA A 66 -9.84 -5.65 -2.70
CA ALA A 66 -9.69 -4.34 -3.33
C ALA A 66 -8.43 -4.25 -4.22
N LEU A 67 -7.38 -4.97 -3.84
CA LEU A 67 -6.12 -5.05 -4.58
C LEU A 67 -6.12 -6.18 -5.63
N ASP A 68 -7.18 -6.97 -5.78
CA ASP A 68 -7.16 -8.09 -6.72
C ASP A 68 -6.72 -7.67 -8.14
N GLY A 69 -5.78 -8.42 -8.71
CA GLY A 69 -5.19 -8.11 -10.01
C GLY A 69 -4.30 -6.86 -10.08
N TRP A 70 -3.88 -6.27 -8.95
CA TRP A 70 -3.11 -5.00 -8.91
C TRP A 70 -1.86 -5.00 -9.80
N HIS A 71 -1.20 -6.14 -9.95
CA HIS A 71 -0.02 -6.32 -10.80
C HIS A 71 -0.30 -6.04 -12.30
N THR A 72 -1.56 -6.05 -12.71
CA THR A 72 -1.97 -5.78 -14.10
C THR A 72 -2.47 -4.34 -14.26
N TRP A 73 -3.42 -3.91 -13.44
CA TRP A 73 -4.08 -2.60 -13.65
C TRP A 73 -3.35 -1.43 -12.99
N ALA A 74 -2.55 -1.65 -11.94
CA ALA A 74 -1.76 -0.60 -11.31
C ALA A 74 -0.36 -0.47 -11.96
N ARG A 75 -0.02 -1.31 -12.94
CA ARG A 75 1.33 -1.37 -13.50
C ARG A 75 1.68 -0.15 -14.33
N LEU A 76 2.79 0.50 -13.97
CA LEU A 76 3.40 1.57 -14.77
C LEU A 76 4.60 1.06 -15.55
N THR A 77 5.49 0.32 -14.88
CA THR A 77 6.69 -0.29 -15.49
C THR A 77 6.88 -1.72 -14.97
N ASP A 78 8.01 -2.34 -15.29
CA ASP A 78 8.27 -3.72 -14.88
C ASP A 78 8.31 -3.91 -13.36
N ASP A 79 8.72 -2.90 -12.60
CA ASP A 79 8.88 -2.94 -11.13
C ASP A 79 8.12 -1.80 -10.42
N THR A 80 7.41 -0.93 -11.17
CA THR A 80 6.72 0.25 -10.61
C THR A 80 5.21 0.17 -10.80
N LEU A 81 4.48 0.54 -9.76
CA LEU A 81 3.03 0.58 -9.69
C LEU A 81 2.54 1.98 -9.34
N ASN A 82 1.34 2.31 -9.82
CA ASN A 82 0.68 3.58 -9.61
C ASN A 82 -0.03 3.61 -8.25
N LEU A 83 0.54 4.31 -7.27
CA LEU A 83 -0.05 4.46 -5.94
C LEU A 83 -1.36 5.26 -5.97
N THR A 84 -1.52 6.19 -6.92
CA THR A 84 -2.76 6.96 -7.09
C THR A 84 -3.93 6.03 -7.48
N GLU A 85 -3.70 5.06 -8.36
CA GLU A 85 -4.74 4.09 -8.74
C GLU A 85 -5.04 3.11 -7.62
N ILE A 86 -4.04 2.70 -6.83
CA ILE A 86 -4.25 1.90 -5.61
C ILE A 86 -5.16 2.67 -4.64
N ARG A 87 -4.85 3.94 -4.34
CA ARG A 87 -5.69 4.79 -3.48
C ARG A 87 -7.11 4.91 -4.00
N ARG A 88 -7.28 5.10 -5.31
CA ARG A 88 -8.59 5.19 -5.95
C ARG A 88 -9.42 3.91 -5.75
N ARG A 89 -8.81 2.73 -5.87
CA ARG A 89 -9.48 1.44 -5.66
C ARG A 89 -9.87 1.23 -4.20
N ILE A 90 -8.98 1.57 -3.27
CA ILE A 90 -9.25 1.52 -1.83
C ILE A 90 -10.42 2.44 -1.46
N HIS A 91 -10.46 3.66 -2.01
CA HIS A 91 -11.57 4.59 -1.82
C HIS A 91 -12.88 4.09 -2.44
N ALA A 92 -12.83 3.53 -3.65
CA ALA A 92 -14.01 2.92 -4.29
C ALA A 92 -14.56 1.71 -3.52
N ALA A 93 -13.71 1.00 -2.78
CA ALA A 93 -14.10 -0.08 -1.88
C ALA A 93 -14.60 0.44 -0.50
N GLY A 94 -14.53 1.74 -0.24
CA GLY A 94 -14.96 2.36 1.01
C GLY A 94 -14.11 1.93 2.21
N LEU A 95 -12.81 1.74 1.99
CA LEU A 95 -11.86 1.26 2.99
C LEU A 95 -10.96 2.36 3.58
N ASP A 96 -11.06 3.60 3.12
CA ASP A 96 -10.43 4.78 3.73
C ASP A 96 -11.21 5.35 4.92
#